data_AF-A0A845MKW3-F1
#
_entry.id   AF-A0A845MKW3-F1
#
_cell.length_a   1.000
_cell.length_b   1.000
_cell.length_c   1.000
_cell.angle_alpha   90.00
_cell.angle_beta   90.00
_cell.angle_gamma   90.00
#
_symmetry.space_group_name_H-M   'P 1'
#
loop_
_entity.id
_entity.type
_entity.pdbx_description
1 polymer ?
#
loop_
_entity_poly.entity_id
_entity_poly.type
_entity_poly.pdbx_seq_one_letter_code
_entity_poly.pdbx_strand_id
1 'polypeptide(L)' 'MSKRISPEDNLQPHGDEFYELLMKAHEGLDFDQSAALNARLVLILANEVGDLTTLSAAIDRAARS' A
#
# COMPACT_ATOMS: atom_id res chain seq x y z
N MET A 1 -7.01 19.74 4.46
CA MET A 1 -8.03 18.73 4.82
C MET A 1 -7.31 17.41 5.01
N SER A 2 -7.31 16.84 6.22
CA SER A 2 -6.69 15.54 6.50
C SER A 2 -7.58 14.45 5.91
N LYS A 3 -7.07 13.71 4.93
CA LYS A 3 -7.83 12.66 4.24
C LYS A 3 -7.81 11.42 5.13
N ARG A 4 -8.78 11.34 6.07
CA ARG A 4 -8.99 10.13 6.89
C ARG A 4 -9.06 8.92 5.96
N ILE A 5 -8.43 7.81 6.36
CA ILE A 5 -8.55 6.54 5.64
C ILE A 5 -10.01 6.14 5.62
N SER A 6 -10.63 6.24 4.44
CA SER A 6 -12.01 5.84 4.23
C SER A 6 -12.10 4.31 4.41
N PRO A 7 -13.16 3.79 5.05
CA PRO A 7 -13.46 2.36 5.00
C PRO A 7 -13.83 1.90 3.58
N GLU A 8 -14.16 2.84 2.70
CA GLU A 8 -14.53 2.58 1.30
C GLU A 8 -13.30 2.28 0.44
N ASP A 9 -13.50 1.37 -0.50
CA ASP A 9 -12.51 0.98 -1.50
C ASP A 9 -12.33 2.09 -2.52
N ASN A 10 -11.34 2.96 -2.28
CA ASN A 10 -11.03 4.08 -3.15
C ASN A 10 -10.39 3.65 -4.48
N LEU A 11 -10.07 2.36 -4.65
CA LEU A 11 -9.50 1.85 -5.88
C LEU A 11 -10.56 1.32 -6.84
N GLN A 12 -11.85 1.22 -6.48
CA GLN A 12 -12.86 0.79 -7.45
C GLN A 12 -13.04 1.79 -8.59
N PRO A 13 -13.07 1.33 -9.86
CA PRO A 13 -13.05 -0.07 -10.33
C PRO A 13 -11.64 -0.67 -10.60
N HIS A 14 -10.57 0.09 -10.41
CA HIS A 14 -9.17 -0.23 -10.71
C HIS A 14 -8.45 -1.15 -9.70
N GLY A 15 -9.18 -1.75 -8.74
CA GLY A 15 -8.57 -2.63 -7.73
C GLY A 15 -7.84 -3.83 -8.35
N ASP A 16 -8.46 -4.46 -9.34
CA ASP A 16 -7.89 -5.59 -10.06
C ASP A 16 -6.64 -5.19 -10.86
N GLU A 17 -6.68 -4.04 -11.54
CA GLU A 17 -5.55 -3.50 -12.32
C GLU A 17 -4.33 -3.22 -11.42
N PHE A 18 -4.56 -2.63 -10.24
CA PHE A 18 -3.48 -2.42 -9.27
C PHE A 18 -2.89 -3.74 -8.77
N TYR A 19 -3.73 -4.74 -8.48
CA TYR A 19 -3.27 -6.04 -8.01
C TYR A 19 -2.45 -6.77 -9.08
N GLU A 20 -2.88 -6.73 -10.34
CA GLU A 20 -2.12 -7.28 -11.48
C GLU A 20 -0.76 -6.61 -11.63
N LEU A 21 -0.69 -5.27 -11.55
CA LEU A 21 0.57 -4.53 -11.59
C LEU A 21 1.51 -4.92 -10.44
N LEU A 22 0.96 -5.09 -9.24
CA LEU A 22 1.74 -5.50 -8.08
C LEU A 22 2.29 -6.92 -8.24
N MET A 23 1.46 -7.88 -8.67
CA MET A 23 1.89 -9.27 -8.90
C MET A 23 2.94 -9.37 -9.98
N LYS A 24 2.77 -8.63 -11.08
CA LYS A 24 3.78 -8.56 -12.14
C LYS A 24 5.12 -8.02 -11.62
N ALA A 25 5.10 -7.06 -10.69
CA ALA A 25 6.32 -6.53 -10.10
C ALA A 25 7.07 -7.56 -9.22
N HIS A 26 6.39 -8.60 -8.74
CA HIS A 26 6.98 -9.71 -7.98
C HIS A 26 7.50 -10.87 -8.84
N GLU A 27 7.21 -10.89 -10.15
CA GLU A 27 7.61 -12.00 -11.02
C GLU A 27 9.14 -12.22 -11.03
N GLY A 28 9.56 -13.45 -10.74
CA GLY A 28 10.97 -13.84 -10.73
C GLY A 28 11.76 -13.39 -9.50
N LEU A 29 11.12 -12.72 -8.53
CA LEU A 29 11.75 -12.36 -7.26
C LEU A 29 11.70 -13.52 -6.27
N ASP A 30 12.76 -13.70 -5.51
CA ASP A 30 12.71 -14.53 -4.30
C ASP A 30 11.95 -13.83 -3.16
N PHE A 31 11.88 -14.50 -2.02
CA PHE A 31 11.18 -13.99 -0.85
C PHE A 31 11.78 -12.67 -0.33
N ASP A 32 13.10 -12.60 -0.20
CA ASP A 32 13.78 -11.44 0.37
C ASP A 32 13.68 -10.23 -0.58
N GLN A 33 13.80 -10.47 -1.88
CA GLN A 33 13.61 -9.47 -2.93
C GLN A 33 12.17 -8.95 -2.97
N SER A 34 11.19 -9.84 -2.83
CA SER A 34 9.77 -9.47 -2.72
C SER A 34 9.49 -8.63 -1.47
N ALA A 35 10.06 -9.00 -0.33
CA ALA A 35 9.97 -8.20 0.90
C ALA A 35 10.61 -6.82 0.73
N ALA A 36 11.77 -6.74 0.08
CA ALA A 36 12.46 -5.47 -0.22
C ALA A 36 11.68 -4.61 -1.22
N LEU A 37 10.97 -5.20 -2.18
CA LEU A 37 10.05 -4.48 -3.07
C LEU A 37 8.90 -3.86 -2.26
N ASN A 38 8.24 -4.66 -1.42
CA ASN A 38 7.13 -4.18 -0.59
C ASN A 38 7.55 -3.05 0.35
N ALA A 39 8.72 -3.16 1.00
CA ALA A 39 9.25 -2.10 1.86
C ALA A 39 9.46 -0.78 1.09
N ARG A 40 10.05 -0.84 -0.10
CA ARG A 40 10.23 0.34 -0.96
C ARG A 40 8.90 0.94 -1.40
N LEU A 41 7.95 0.10 -1.81
CA LEU A 41 6.61 0.54 -2.20
C LEU A 41 5.89 1.27 -1.06
N VAL A 42 5.94 0.70 0.16
CA VAL A 42 5.36 1.34 1.35
C VAL A 42 5.99 2.71 1.62
N LEU A 43 7.30 2.85 1.51
CA LEU A 43 7.99 4.13 1.71
C LEU A 43 7.60 5.17 0.65
N ILE A 44 7.49 4.77 -0.61
CA ILE A 44 7.05 5.65 -1.71
C ILE A 44 5.62 6.11 -1.45
N LEU A 45 4.69 5.19 -1.18
CA LEU A 45 3.29 5.54 -0.90
C LEU A 45 3.15 6.39 0.36
N ALA A 46 3.97 6.15 1.38
CA ALA A 46 3.98 6.98 2.58
C ALA A 46 4.44 8.41 2.28
N ASN A 47 5.44 8.58 1.41
CA ASN A 47 5.86 9.89 0.92
C ASN A 47 4.74 10.59 0.14
N GLU A 48 4.05 9.90 -0.76
CA GLU A 48 2.92 10.46 -1.52
C GLU A 48 1.74 10.88 -0.61
N VAL A 49 1.51 10.16 0.49
CA VAL A 49 0.47 10.50 1.47
C VAL A 49 0.85 11.73 2.30
N GLY A 50 2.11 11.81 2.77
CA GLY A 50 2.65 13.00 3.46
C GLY A 50 2.01 13.38 4.81
N ASP A 51 1.13 12.54 5.37
CA ASP A 51 0.40 12.80 6.62
C ASP A 51 0.57 11.65 7.62
N LEU A 52 1.33 11.91 8.69
CA LEU A 52 1.60 10.93 9.75
C LEU A 52 0.32 10.43 10.44
N THR A 53 -0.70 11.27 10.61
CA THR A 53 -1.97 10.85 11.23
C THR A 53 -2.67 9.80 10.38
N THR A 54 -2.68 10.04 9.07
CA THR A 54 -3.23 9.10 8.09
C THR A 54 -2.44 7.80 8.07
N LEU A 55 -1.11 7.89 8.06
CA LEU A 55 -0.22 6.72 8.06
C LEU A 55 -0.34 5.88 9.35
N SER A 56 -0.39 6.52 10.53
CA SER A 56 -0.60 5.83 11.80
C SER A 56 -1.94 5.08 11.82
N ALA A 57 -3.01 5.70 11.34
CA ALA A 57 -4.31 5.02 11.22
C ALA A 57 -4.27 3.82 10.25
N ALA A 58 -3.45 3.90 9.19
CA ALA A 58 -3.25 2.80 8.24
C ALA A 58 -2.60 1.59 8.90
N ILE A 59 -1.48 1.84 9.59
CA ILE A 59 -0.70 0.82 10.30
C ILE A 59 -1.57 0.14 11.35
N ASP A 60 -2.28 0.93 12.14
CA ASP A 60 -3.20 0.44 13.16
C ASP A 60 -4.28 -0.48 12.57
N ARG A 61 -4.83 -0.14 11.39
CA ARG A 61 -5.82 -0.98 10.71
C ARG A 61 -5.19 -2.28 10.19
N ALA A 62 -4.01 -2.21 9.58
CA ALA A 62 -3.29 -3.38 9.07
C ALA A 62 -2.82 -4.33 10.18
N ALA A 63 -2.50 -3.82 11.37
CA ALA A 63 -2.07 -4.63 12.50
C ALA A 63 -3.22 -5.41 13.18
N ARG A 64 -4.48 -5.08 12.85
CA ARG A 64 -5.68 -5.70 13.44
C ARG A 64 -6.39 -6.68 12.49
N SER A 65 -5.96 -6.76 11.24
CA SER A 65 -6.49 -7.67 10.22
C SER A 65 -5.83 -9.04 10.26
#